data_AF-A0A8H3M765-F1
#
_entry.id   AF-A0A8H3M765-F1
#
_cell.length_a   1.000
_cell.length_b   1.000
_cell.length_c   1.000
_cell.angle_alpha   90.00
_cell.angle_beta   90.00
_cell.angle_gamma   90.00
#
_symmetry.space_group_name_H-M   'P 1'
#
loop_
_entity.id
_entity.type
_entity.pdbx_description
1 polymer ?
#
loop_
_entity_poly.entity_id
_entity_poly.type
_entity_poly.pdbx_seq_one_letter_code
_entity_poly.pdbx_strand_id
1 'polypeptide(L)'
;MASLRFFQDVTLAPRKAEDLTQEEDYWINSAYMGGLVWAEPYEGIATELDFNEFYPKILAFGGASWPVRAGEFKTITHNLNYYNLEYGIYRAFIKGQPANQKCIRGFRFNPAGYYTHYDLKLAMELDLHIELSSESPNALIYDKAYLMSGYNSFYQWASYLTNIKQEGRQAGKVAKHMLVSLWGRLYSDGRRPGPHRRMAPFITARGRRIISGEIIPLGDRVKRIHTDGFIISDKNTEQLIERYEGVGKSDLKIVKSGFVTIKNVMNLKWINFEEIVSPSLSKSGKSPIRFISLPNEILDRIFQHYRKDRDKKMYPLLFVNKQWYYIARRLVWQRISLTAISGIKFTKALSKNTKPDACAQVLGLKFIGEINIEPDVYISEVCKACPNLQWLSFENSGSRILNNKNLEALLAECPNLKRLTIRGSRRISPKAFLKIPELTPSLGTIEIRGCLRIGKNILSDFQNFNPKIKLIIESDEE
;
A
#
# COMPACT_ATOMS: atom_id res chain seq x y z
N MET A 1 -1.34 -3.10 -3.75
CA MET A 1 -0.38 -1.98 -3.64
C MET A 1 -0.96 -0.81 -2.85
N ALA A 2 -2.17 -0.31 -3.18
CA ALA A 2 -2.80 0.80 -2.44
C ALA A 2 -3.02 0.54 -0.93
N SER A 3 -3.52 -0.65 -0.55
CA SER A 3 -3.74 -1.00 0.86
C SER A 3 -2.45 -0.96 1.70
N LEU A 4 -1.39 -1.65 1.26
CA LEU A 4 -0.09 -1.66 1.95
C LEU A 4 0.54 -0.26 2.02
N ARG A 5 0.47 0.52 0.93
CA ARG A 5 1.02 1.87 0.92
C ARG A 5 0.29 2.78 1.90
N PHE A 6 -1.05 2.73 1.90
CA PHE A 6 -1.84 3.50 2.86
C PHE A 6 -1.52 3.11 4.30
N PHE A 7 -1.42 1.81 4.60
CA PHE A 7 -0.96 1.34 5.92
C PHE A 7 0.41 1.92 6.31
N GLN A 8 1.38 1.92 5.39
CA GLN A 8 2.71 2.50 5.64
C GLN A 8 2.73 4.03 5.80
N ASP A 9 1.73 4.72 5.25
CA ASP A 9 1.62 6.18 5.32
C ASP A 9 0.90 6.65 6.59
N VAL A 10 0.00 5.84 7.17
CA VAL A 10 -0.85 6.23 8.31
C VAL A 10 -0.51 5.55 9.64
N THR A 11 0.56 4.74 9.68
CA THR A 11 0.95 3.99 10.88
C THR A 11 2.43 4.21 11.21
N LEU A 12 2.76 4.03 12.50
CA LEU A 12 4.14 4.04 12.98
C LEU A 12 4.80 2.64 12.89
N ALA A 13 4.10 1.67 12.29
CA ALA A 13 4.64 0.33 12.12
C ALA A 13 5.89 0.37 11.24
N PRO A 14 6.88 -0.50 11.50
CA PRO A 14 8.03 -0.63 10.61
C PRO A 14 7.55 -0.94 9.19
N ARG A 15 8.14 -0.29 8.18
CA ARG A 15 7.72 -0.49 6.77
C ARG A 15 7.96 -1.92 6.27
N LYS A 16 8.90 -2.62 6.89
CA LYS A 16 9.31 -3.99 6.59
C LYS A 16 9.91 -4.61 7.86
N ALA A 17 9.64 -5.88 8.09
CA ALA A 17 10.35 -6.70 9.08
C ALA A 17 11.79 -6.98 8.62
N GLU A 18 12.63 -7.44 9.54
CA GLU A 18 13.96 -7.96 9.22
C GLU A 18 13.86 -9.14 8.24
N ASP A 19 14.88 -9.27 7.40
CA ASP A 19 14.96 -10.37 6.45
C ASP A 19 14.97 -11.73 7.15
N LEU A 20 14.38 -12.72 6.50
CA LEU A 20 14.29 -14.08 7.00
C LEU A 20 15.55 -14.85 6.58
N THR A 21 16.17 -15.56 7.51
CA THR A 21 17.13 -16.60 7.15
C THR A 21 16.39 -17.75 6.47
N GLN A 22 17.12 -18.60 5.72
CA GLN A 22 16.51 -19.75 5.04
C GLN A 22 15.85 -20.71 6.04
N GLU A 23 16.49 -20.95 7.18
CA GLU A 23 15.98 -21.81 8.24
C GLU A 23 14.72 -21.23 8.87
N GLU A 24 14.71 -19.94 9.19
CA GLU A 24 13.52 -19.29 9.75
C GLU A 24 12.37 -19.24 8.75
N ASP A 25 12.64 -18.99 7.47
CA ASP A 25 11.63 -19.03 6.41
C ASP A 25 10.98 -20.42 6.34
N TYR A 26 11.77 -21.48 6.47
CA TYR A 26 11.26 -22.85 6.51
C TYR A 26 10.31 -23.08 7.70
N TRP A 27 10.67 -22.63 8.91
CA TRP A 27 9.80 -22.74 10.09
C TRP A 27 8.51 -21.92 9.94
N ILE A 28 8.60 -20.69 9.43
CA ILE A 28 7.44 -19.83 9.19
C ILE A 28 6.49 -20.46 8.17
N ASN A 29 7.01 -20.97 7.06
CA ASN A 29 6.19 -21.62 6.03
C ASN A 29 5.61 -22.95 6.53
N SER A 30 6.37 -23.72 7.30
CA SER A 30 5.91 -25.01 7.85
C SER A 30 4.84 -24.84 8.91
N ALA A 31 4.88 -23.76 9.70
CA ALA A 31 3.84 -23.40 10.67
C ALA A 31 2.61 -22.72 10.04
N TYR A 32 2.71 -22.27 8.79
CA TYR A 32 1.62 -21.56 8.13
C TYR A 32 0.49 -22.51 7.76
N MET A 33 -0.66 -22.30 8.39
CA MET A 33 -1.91 -23.00 8.11
C MET A 33 -3.01 -22.01 7.82
N GLY A 34 -3.93 -22.35 6.92
CA GLY A 34 -5.14 -21.53 6.69
C GLY A 34 -6.10 -21.51 7.89
N GLY A 35 -7.28 -20.92 7.70
CA GLY A 35 -8.34 -20.90 8.71
C GLY A 35 -8.86 -22.28 9.11
N LEU A 36 -9.71 -22.33 10.13
CA LEU A 36 -10.38 -23.57 10.55
C LEU A 36 -11.45 -23.91 9.49
N VAL A 37 -11.46 -25.17 9.06
CA VAL A 37 -12.34 -25.63 7.99
C VAL A 37 -12.82 -27.04 8.34
N TRP A 38 -14.12 -27.19 8.53
CA TRP A 38 -14.73 -28.44 8.96
C TRP A 38 -16.23 -28.44 8.62
N ALA A 39 -16.82 -29.59 8.34
CA ALA A 39 -18.27 -29.73 8.16
C ALA A 39 -18.69 -31.18 8.41
N GLU A 40 -19.94 -31.35 8.83
CA GLU A 40 -20.63 -32.64 8.84
C GLU A 40 -21.83 -32.62 7.89
N PRO A 41 -22.23 -33.76 7.32
CA PRO A 41 -23.46 -33.84 6.56
C PRO A 41 -24.66 -33.39 7.42
N TYR A 42 -25.45 -32.46 6.90
CA TYR A 42 -26.59 -31.92 7.62
C TYR A 42 -27.68 -31.51 6.64
N GLU A 43 -28.93 -31.78 6.99
CA GLU A 43 -30.09 -31.30 6.26
C GLU A 43 -31.12 -30.80 7.26
N GLY A 44 -31.51 -29.54 7.14
CA GLY A 44 -32.44 -28.92 8.08
C GLY A 44 -32.28 -27.41 8.16
N ILE A 45 -32.88 -26.83 9.18
CA ILE A 45 -32.90 -25.38 9.37
C ILE A 45 -31.64 -24.95 10.12
N ALA A 46 -30.96 -23.96 9.56
CA ALA A 46 -29.70 -23.47 10.10
C ALA A 46 -29.54 -21.97 9.89
N THR A 47 -28.59 -21.41 10.63
CA THR A 47 -28.23 -19.99 10.59
C THR A 47 -26.72 -19.87 10.34
N GLU A 48 -26.34 -19.05 9.35
CA GLU A 48 -24.95 -18.73 9.03
C GLU A 48 -24.52 -17.46 9.76
N LEU A 49 -23.42 -17.56 10.50
CA LEU A 49 -22.76 -16.44 11.17
C LEU A 49 -21.39 -16.20 10.56
N ASP A 50 -21.00 -14.93 10.47
CA ASP A 50 -19.75 -14.50 9.84
C ASP A 50 -19.15 -13.31 10.60
N PHE A 51 -17.84 -13.34 10.83
CA PHE A 51 -17.17 -12.24 11.49
C PHE A 51 -17.05 -11.02 10.58
N ASN A 52 -17.46 -9.86 11.09
CA ASN A 52 -17.24 -8.61 10.40
C ASN A 52 -15.76 -8.23 10.44
N GLU A 53 -15.09 -8.26 9.27
CA GLU A 53 -13.71 -7.77 9.09
C GLU A 53 -12.71 -8.51 9.99
N PHE A 54 -12.82 -9.83 9.99
CA PHE A 54 -12.09 -10.73 10.87
C PHE A 54 -10.58 -10.43 10.97
N TYR A 55 -9.86 -10.48 9.84
CA TYR A 55 -8.41 -10.28 9.83
C TYR A 55 -7.95 -8.87 10.23
N PRO A 56 -8.58 -7.77 9.75
CA PRO A 56 -8.31 -6.43 10.27
C PRO A 56 -8.44 -6.32 11.79
N LYS A 57 -9.48 -6.91 12.38
CA LYS A 57 -9.68 -6.90 13.85
C LYS A 57 -8.62 -7.72 14.57
N ILE A 58 -8.26 -8.89 14.04
CA ILE A 58 -7.16 -9.70 14.58
C ILE A 58 -5.88 -8.86 14.63
N LEU A 59 -5.53 -8.20 13.53
CA LEU A 59 -4.32 -7.39 13.40
C LEU A 59 -4.28 -6.23 14.40
N ALA A 60 -5.41 -5.53 14.59
CA ALA A 60 -5.54 -4.32 15.40
C ALA A 60 -5.91 -4.58 16.87
N PHE A 61 -6.06 -5.84 17.30
CA PHE A 61 -6.49 -6.17 18.65
C PHE A 61 -5.49 -5.68 19.72
N GLY A 62 -6.02 -5.18 20.85
CA GLY A 62 -5.26 -4.63 21.98
C GLY A 62 -4.11 -5.51 22.48
N GLY A 63 -4.39 -6.80 22.67
CA GLY A 63 -3.41 -7.80 23.11
C GLY A 63 -2.78 -8.61 21.98
N ALA A 64 -2.80 -8.12 20.74
CA ALA A 64 -2.10 -8.77 19.63
C ALA A 64 -0.68 -8.22 19.52
N SER A 65 0.26 -9.12 19.24
CA SER A 65 1.68 -8.82 19.07
C SER A 65 2.20 -9.61 17.87
N TRP A 66 3.09 -9.01 17.09
CA TRP A 66 3.48 -9.53 15.78
C TRP A 66 5.01 -9.50 15.59
N PRO A 67 5.66 -10.60 15.24
CA PRO A 67 7.12 -10.64 15.16
C PRO A 67 7.62 -9.86 13.94
N VAL A 68 8.57 -8.95 14.19
CA VAL A 68 9.19 -8.10 13.15
C VAL A 68 10.71 -8.23 13.08
N ARG A 69 11.33 -8.95 14.01
CA ARG A 69 12.75 -9.30 14.02
C ARG A 69 12.95 -10.82 14.08
N ALA A 70 14.19 -11.26 13.84
CA ALA A 70 14.55 -12.66 13.92
C ALA A 70 14.24 -13.28 15.29
N GLY A 71 13.76 -14.53 15.27
CA GLY A 71 13.58 -15.34 16.47
C GLY A 71 14.86 -16.10 16.83
N GLU A 72 14.87 -16.66 18.03
CA GLU A 72 15.94 -17.50 18.54
C GLU A 72 15.53 -18.97 18.48
N PHE A 73 16.35 -19.81 17.85
CA PHE A 73 16.17 -21.25 17.86
C PHE A 73 16.60 -21.83 19.20
N LYS A 74 15.70 -22.59 19.84
CA LYS A 74 15.91 -23.19 21.14
C LYS A 74 15.58 -24.68 21.11
N THR A 75 16.16 -25.39 22.08
CA THR A 75 15.76 -26.77 22.42
C THR A 75 15.18 -26.77 23.81
N ILE A 76 13.88 -26.99 23.88
CA ILE A 76 13.11 -27.10 25.10
C ILE A 76 13.10 -28.56 25.53
N THR A 77 13.61 -28.83 26.72
CA THR A 77 13.73 -30.18 27.30
C THR A 77 12.71 -30.46 28.41
N HIS A 78 12.01 -29.42 28.87
CA HIS A 78 10.99 -29.53 29.90
C HIS A 78 9.59 -29.60 29.31
N ASN A 79 8.63 -30.10 30.08
CA ASN A 79 7.24 -30.18 29.65
C ASN A 79 6.62 -28.79 29.49
N LEU A 80 5.94 -28.59 28.36
CA LEU A 80 5.16 -27.39 28.12
C LEU A 80 3.85 -27.44 28.90
N ASN A 81 3.43 -26.29 29.39
CA ASN A 81 2.12 -26.03 29.95
C ASN A 81 1.62 -24.66 29.48
N TYR A 82 0.38 -24.34 29.81
CA TYR A 82 -0.27 -23.12 29.35
C TYR A 82 0.49 -21.83 29.73
N TYR A 83 1.19 -21.83 30.86
CA TYR A 83 1.82 -20.65 31.47
C TYR A 83 3.29 -20.46 31.06
N ASN A 84 4.03 -21.53 30.75
CA ASN A 84 5.42 -21.45 30.31
C ASN A 84 5.58 -21.40 28.77
N LEU A 85 4.49 -21.39 28.02
CA LEU A 85 4.49 -21.23 26.57
C LEU A 85 4.86 -19.79 26.15
N GLU A 86 6.10 -19.62 25.73
CA GLU A 86 6.63 -18.41 25.12
C GLU A 86 6.01 -18.11 23.75
N TYR A 87 6.19 -16.87 23.26
CA TYR A 87 5.71 -16.49 21.93
C TYR A 87 6.61 -17.12 20.87
N GLY A 88 6.14 -18.16 20.18
CA GLY A 88 6.98 -18.85 19.21
C GLY A 88 6.27 -19.86 18.34
N ILE A 89 7.08 -20.58 17.57
CA ILE A 89 6.73 -21.78 16.81
C ILE A 89 7.43 -22.96 17.45
N TYR A 90 6.75 -24.09 17.53
CA TYR A 90 7.21 -25.29 18.20
C TYR A 90 7.05 -26.47 17.27
N ARG A 91 8.02 -27.38 17.31
CA ARG A 91 7.91 -28.71 16.71
C ARG A 91 7.24 -29.63 17.71
N ALA A 92 6.00 -30.01 17.43
CA ALA A 92 5.21 -30.84 18.32
C ALA A 92 4.37 -31.84 17.52
N PHE A 93 4.16 -33.00 18.12
CA PHE A 93 3.19 -33.99 17.71
C PHE A 93 1.96 -33.87 18.61
N ILE A 94 0.77 -33.83 18.02
CA ILE A 94 -0.50 -33.81 18.74
C ILE A 94 -1.22 -35.11 18.45
N LYS A 95 -1.47 -35.93 19.48
CA LYS A 95 -2.14 -37.22 19.30
C LYS A 95 -3.59 -37.03 18.87
N GLY A 96 -4.12 -38.04 18.19
CA GLY A 96 -5.51 -38.04 17.75
C GLY A 96 -5.75 -37.33 16.41
N GLN A 97 -4.70 -37.01 15.64
CA GLN A 97 -4.84 -36.56 14.26
C GLN A 97 -5.58 -37.63 13.43
N PRO A 98 -6.77 -37.35 12.87
CA PRO A 98 -7.49 -38.34 12.07
C PRO A 98 -6.76 -38.61 10.75
N ALA A 99 -6.67 -39.88 10.34
CA ALA A 99 -5.95 -40.29 9.13
C ALA A 99 -6.42 -39.54 7.86
N ASN A 100 -7.71 -39.22 7.77
CA ASN A 100 -8.34 -38.63 6.59
C ASN A 100 -8.88 -37.20 6.82
N GLN A 101 -8.67 -36.59 8.00
CA GLN A 101 -9.17 -35.24 8.29
C GLN A 101 -8.06 -34.37 8.89
N LYS A 102 -7.88 -33.18 8.30
CA LYS A 102 -6.92 -32.18 8.79
C LYS A 102 -7.44 -31.40 10.00
N CYS A 103 -8.74 -31.50 10.30
CA CYS A 103 -9.40 -30.75 11.35
C CYS A 103 -10.38 -31.64 12.11
N ILE A 104 -10.47 -31.42 13.42
CA ILE A 104 -11.67 -31.70 14.21
C ILE A 104 -12.47 -30.41 14.38
N ARG A 105 -13.68 -30.49 14.93
CA ARG A 105 -14.62 -29.34 15.02
C ARG A 105 -13.95 -28.08 15.59
N GLY A 106 -13.10 -28.19 16.61
CA GLY A 106 -12.42 -27.05 17.25
C GLY A 106 -10.91 -26.93 17.02
N PHE A 107 -10.30 -27.78 16.18
CA PHE A 107 -8.83 -27.78 16.05
C PHE A 107 -8.36 -28.20 14.66
N ARG A 108 -7.30 -27.55 14.18
CA ARG A 108 -6.65 -27.88 12.90
C ARG A 108 -5.25 -28.44 13.17
N PHE A 109 -5.05 -29.69 12.78
CA PHE A 109 -3.74 -30.34 12.85
C PHE A 109 -2.82 -29.83 11.75
N ASN A 110 -1.55 -29.68 12.08
CA ASN A 110 -0.48 -29.43 11.13
C ASN A 110 0.28 -30.74 10.82
N PRO A 111 0.15 -31.31 9.62
CA PRO A 111 0.88 -32.51 9.22
C PRO A 111 2.41 -32.35 9.27
N ALA A 112 2.92 -31.12 9.16
CA ALA A 112 4.36 -30.86 9.27
C ALA A 112 4.86 -30.85 10.73
N GLY A 113 3.96 -30.83 11.71
CA GLY A 113 4.32 -30.81 13.13
C GLY A 113 4.80 -29.45 13.65
N TYR A 114 4.56 -28.34 12.93
CA TYR A 114 4.95 -26.99 13.37
C TYR A 114 3.73 -26.21 13.87
N TYR A 115 3.70 -25.85 15.14
CA TYR A 115 2.57 -25.18 15.77
C TYR A 115 2.99 -23.87 16.39
N THR A 116 2.19 -22.82 16.25
CA THR A 116 2.44 -21.61 17.03
C THR A 116 2.03 -21.81 18.49
N HIS A 117 2.51 -20.96 19.38
CA HIS A 117 2.02 -20.93 20.76
C HIS A 117 0.49 -20.76 20.87
N TYR A 118 -0.17 -20.10 19.90
CA TYR A 118 -1.63 -20.01 19.89
C TYR A 118 -2.28 -21.36 19.62
N ASP A 119 -1.73 -22.13 18.68
CA ASP A 119 -2.23 -23.47 18.37
C ASP A 119 -2.01 -24.42 19.55
N LEU A 120 -0.82 -24.39 20.17
CA LEU A 120 -0.55 -25.24 21.34
C LEU A 120 -1.43 -24.89 22.54
N LYS A 121 -1.68 -23.60 22.80
CA LYS A 121 -2.62 -23.19 23.86
C LYS A 121 -4.03 -23.70 23.58
N LEU A 122 -4.50 -23.61 22.33
CA LEU A 122 -5.81 -24.15 21.96
C LEU A 122 -5.85 -25.68 22.11
N ALA A 123 -4.79 -26.38 21.73
CA ALA A 123 -4.71 -27.83 21.92
C ALA A 123 -4.79 -28.21 23.41
N MET A 124 -4.12 -27.46 24.29
CA MET A 124 -4.21 -27.63 25.75
C MET A 124 -5.63 -27.33 26.27
N GLU A 125 -6.29 -26.28 25.79
CA GLU A 125 -7.67 -25.94 26.15
C GLU A 125 -8.69 -27.02 25.74
N LEU A 126 -8.33 -27.84 24.75
CA LEU A 126 -9.12 -28.96 24.24
C LEU A 126 -8.67 -30.31 24.81
N ASP A 127 -7.81 -30.30 25.84
CA ASP A 127 -7.23 -31.50 26.48
C ASP A 127 -6.56 -32.47 25.47
N LEU A 128 -6.00 -31.93 24.38
CA LEU A 128 -5.25 -32.72 23.41
C LEU A 128 -3.85 -33.02 23.94
N HIS A 129 -3.41 -34.27 23.76
CA HIS A 129 -2.08 -34.69 24.18
C HIS A 129 -1.00 -34.17 23.22
N ILE A 130 -0.07 -33.37 23.76
CA ILE A 130 1.02 -32.71 23.03
C ILE A 130 2.35 -33.33 23.43
N GLU A 131 3.14 -33.73 22.43
CA GLU A 131 4.51 -34.24 22.61
C GLU A 131 5.46 -33.33 21.83
N LEU A 132 6.42 -32.71 22.51
CA LEU A 132 7.46 -31.94 21.83
C LEU A 132 8.40 -32.87 21.07
N SER A 133 8.88 -32.39 19.92
CA SER A 133 9.93 -33.07 19.16
C SER A 133 11.21 -33.20 20.00
N SER A 134 11.80 -34.39 20.00
CA SER A 134 13.10 -34.66 20.60
C SER A 134 14.28 -34.10 19.78
N GLU A 135 14.05 -33.78 18.49
CA GLU A 135 15.06 -33.20 17.61
C GLU A 135 15.29 -31.70 17.87
N SER A 136 16.56 -31.30 17.91
CA SER A 136 17.01 -29.91 18.03
C SER A 136 17.15 -29.22 16.66
N PRO A 137 16.76 -27.94 16.50
CA PRO A 137 15.96 -27.17 17.45
C PRO A 137 14.49 -27.62 17.41
N ASN A 138 13.79 -27.52 18.55
CA ASN A 138 12.35 -27.84 18.66
C ASN A 138 11.47 -26.61 18.95
N ALA A 139 12.07 -25.44 19.12
CA ALA A 139 11.34 -24.17 19.23
C ALA A 139 12.06 -23.02 18.50
N LEU A 140 11.28 -22.09 17.98
CA LEU A 140 11.68 -20.80 17.45
C LEU A 140 10.94 -19.74 18.24
N ILE A 141 11.65 -19.05 19.12
CA ILE A 141 11.09 -18.15 20.13
C ILE A 141 11.34 -16.69 19.75
N TYR A 142 10.33 -15.84 19.89
CA TYR A 142 10.44 -14.41 19.67
C TYR A 142 10.40 -13.67 21.00
N ASP A 143 11.47 -12.92 21.28
CA ASP A 143 11.51 -12.02 22.43
C ASP A 143 10.40 -10.95 22.33
N LYS A 144 9.83 -10.54 23.47
CA LYS A 144 8.76 -9.53 23.51
C LYS A 144 9.20 -8.19 22.88
N ALA A 145 10.47 -7.81 23.00
CA ALA A 145 11.04 -6.61 22.39
C ALA A 145 11.07 -6.68 20.86
N TYR A 146 10.93 -7.88 20.27
CA TYR A 146 10.94 -8.12 18.82
C TYR A 146 9.53 -8.19 18.23
N LEU A 147 8.51 -7.99 19.06
CA LEU A 147 7.11 -7.98 18.66
C LEU A 147 6.60 -6.55 18.55
N MET A 148 6.04 -6.18 17.39
CA MET A 148 5.28 -4.95 17.27
C MET A 148 3.88 -5.13 17.87
N SER A 149 3.37 -4.11 18.55
CA SER A 149 2.00 -4.08 19.06
C SER A 149 1.00 -4.00 17.91
N GLY A 150 0.03 -4.90 17.89
CA GLY A 150 -1.07 -4.92 16.93
C GLY A 150 -1.93 -3.66 17.00
N TYR A 151 -2.32 -3.25 18.20
CA TYR A 151 -3.08 -2.03 18.42
C TYR A 151 -2.35 -0.78 17.92
N ASN A 152 -1.14 -0.52 18.42
CA ASN A 152 -0.38 0.68 18.02
C ASN A 152 -0.05 0.69 16.52
N SER A 153 0.07 -0.48 15.90
CA SER A 153 0.44 -0.59 14.48
C SER A 153 -0.76 -0.54 13.55
N PHE A 154 -1.89 -1.16 13.89
CA PHE A 154 -3.01 -1.38 12.95
C PHE A 154 -4.30 -0.65 13.34
N TYR A 155 -4.47 -0.18 14.58
CA TYR A 155 -5.72 0.43 15.02
C TYR A 155 -6.08 1.68 14.22
N GLN A 156 -5.12 2.61 14.04
CA GLN A 156 -5.35 3.85 13.30
C GLN A 156 -5.71 3.56 11.83
N TRP A 157 -4.99 2.64 11.19
CA TRP A 157 -5.28 2.18 9.83
C TRP A 157 -6.69 1.59 9.71
N ALA A 158 -7.06 0.68 10.62
CA ALA A 158 -8.36 0.03 10.62
C ALA A 158 -9.48 1.05 10.87
N SER A 159 -9.30 1.92 11.86
CA SER A 159 -10.27 2.96 12.24
C SER A 159 -10.56 3.91 11.08
N TYR A 160 -9.53 4.43 10.39
CA TYR A 160 -9.73 5.30 9.23
C TYR A 160 -10.54 4.63 8.12
N LEU A 161 -10.19 3.39 7.76
CA LEU A 161 -10.91 2.69 6.70
C LEU A 161 -12.32 2.28 7.11
N THR A 162 -12.55 1.95 8.37
CA THR A 162 -13.89 1.67 8.89
C THR A 162 -14.78 2.91 8.82
N ASN A 163 -14.26 4.10 9.15
CA ASN A 163 -15.00 5.35 9.03
C ASN A 163 -15.37 5.63 7.56
N ILE A 164 -14.43 5.50 6.62
CA ILE A 164 -14.70 5.69 5.18
C ILE A 164 -15.68 4.62 4.66
N LYS A 165 -15.61 3.39 5.18
CA LYS A 165 -16.55 2.32 4.85
C LYS A 165 -17.98 2.71 5.20
N GLN A 166 -18.19 3.35 6.35
CA GLN A 166 -19.51 3.80 6.80
C GLN A 166 -20.11 4.91 5.94
N GLU A 167 -19.29 5.71 5.23
CA GLU A 167 -19.78 6.70 4.25
C GLU A 167 -20.47 6.04 3.03
N GLY A 168 -20.23 4.75 2.81
CA GLY A 168 -20.86 3.95 1.76
C GLY A 168 -20.41 4.29 0.34
N ARG A 169 -21.24 3.92 -0.66
CA ARG A 169 -20.98 4.12 -2.10
C ARG A 169 -19.63 3.56 -2.55
N GLN A 170 -18.97 4.22 -3.51
CA GLN A 170 -17.71 3.76 -4.07
C GLN A 170 -16.55 3.87 -3.06
N ALA A 171 -16.52 4.93 -2.25
CA ALA A 171 -15.52 5.12 -1.21
C ALA A 171 -15.55 3.95 -0.20
N GLY A 172 -16.75 3.59 0.27
CA GLY A 172 -16.89 2.49 1.21
C GLY A 172 -16.55 1.11 0.60
N LYS A 173 -16.86 0.88 -0.68
CA LYS A 173 -16.40 -0.33 -1.40
C LYS A 173 -14.87 -0.41 -1.48
N VAL A 174 -14.20 0.70 -1.76
CA VAL A 174 -12.74 0.77 -1.83
C VAL A 174 -12.13 0.57 -0.44
N ALA A 175 -12.68 1.22 0.59
CA ALA A 175 -12.21 1.08 1.97
C ALA A 175 -12.34 -0.37 2.47
N LYS A 176 -13.49 -1.01 2.23
CA LYS A 176 -13.69 -2.45 2.51
C LYS A 176 -12.63 -3.30 1.81
N HIS A 177 -12.39 -3.06 0.52
CA HIS A 177 -11.37 -3.80 -0.22
C HIS A 177 -9.96 -3.56 0.35
N MET A 178 -9.64 -2.34 0.78
CA MET A 178 -8.36 -2.02 1.40
C MET A 178 -8.17 -2.73 2.75
N LEU A 179 -9.22 -2.78 3.58
CA LEU A 179 -9.25 -3.53 4.84
C LEU A 179 -8.93 -5.01 4.61
N VAL A 180 -9.73 -5.69 3.79
CA VAL A 180 -9.62 -7.15 3.62
C VAL A 180 -8.35 -7.58 2.88
N SER A 181 -7.77 -6.71 2.06
CA SER A 181 -6.58 -7.04 1.27
C SER A 181 -5.25 -6.81 1.98
N LEU A 182 -5.21 -6.07 3.11
CA LEU A 182 -3.93 -5.76 3.76
C LEU A 182 -3.22 -7.02 4.24
N TRP A 183 -3.93 -7.89 4.96
CA TRP A 183 -3.34 -9.09 5.57
C TRP A 183 -2.60 -9.93 4.53
N GLY A 184 -3.26 -10.21 3.39
CA GLY A 184 -2.66 -10.96 2.30
C GLY A 184 -1.37 -10.29 1.80
N ARG A 185 -1.38 -8.95 1.66
CA ARG A 185 -0.23 -8.17 1.20
C ARG A 185 0.93 -8.09 2.19
N LEU A 186 0.69 -8.23 3.49
CA LEU A 186 1.76 -8.32 4.50
C LEU A 186 2.55 -9.62 4.32
N TYR A 187 1.90 -10.68 3.88
CA TYR A 187 2.49 -11.99 3.65
C TYR A 187 3.04 -12.20 2.23
N SER A 188 2.25 -11.91 1.19
CA SER A 188 2.64 -12.12 -0.21
C SER A 188 1.80 -11.23 -1.14
N ASP A 189 2.39 -10.75 -2.22
CA ASP A 189 1.63 -10.09 -3.29
C ASP A 189 1.14 -11.05 -4.38
N GLY A 190 1.32 -12.36 -4.18
CA GLY A 190 1.03 -13.44 -5.12
C GLY A 190 2.22 -13.82 -6.02
N ARG A 191 3.26 -12.98 -6.08
CA ARG A 191 4.50 -13.24 -6.85
C ARG A 191 5.76 -13.09 -6.01
N ARG A 192 5.72 -12.24 -4.98
CA ARG A 192 6.85 -11.87 -4.13
C ARG A 192 6.49 -12.00 -2.66
N PRO A 193 7.47 -12.37 -1.83
CA PRO A 193 7.41 -12.21 -0.39
C PRO A 193 6.92 -10.83 0.04
N GLY A 194 5.92 -10.79 0.93
CA GLY A 194 5.44 -9.57 1.56
C GLY A 194 6.39 -9.07 2.66
N PRO A 195 6.23 -7.81 3.10
CA PRO A 195 7.14 -7.14 4.03
C PRO A 195 7.11 -7.68 5.47
N HIS A 196 6.08 -8.45 5.85
CA HIS A 196 5.90 -8.95 7.22
C HIS A 196 5.48 -10.43 7.25
N ARG A 197 6.15 -11.27 6.44
CA ARG A 197 5.86 -12.71 6.32
C ARG A 197 5.85 -13.46 7.65
N ARG A 198 6.73 -13.07 8.57
CA ARG A 198 6.90 -13.65 9.90
C ARG A 198 5.59 -13.67 10.71
N MET A 199 4.63 -12.78 10.42
CA MET A 199 3.34 -12.69 11.11
C MET A 199 2.32 -13.74 10.69
N ALA A 200 2.41 -14.26 9.46
CA ALA A 200 1.34 -15.05 8.84
C ALA A 200 0.87 -16.29 9.64
N PRO A 201 1.77 -17.16 10.17
CA PRO A 201 1.33 -18.29 10.97
C PRO A 201 0.61 -17.84 12.26
N PHE A 202 1.05 -16.75 12.88
CA PHE A 202 0.45 -16.24 14.12
C PHE A 202 -0.92 -15.60 13.90
N ILE A 203 -1.10 -14.84 12.81
CA ILE A 203 -2.39 -14.22 12.46
C ILE A 203 -3.45 -15.31 12.26
N THR A 204 -3.11 -16.33 11.47
CA THR A 204 -4.04 -17.41 11.15
C THR A 204 -4.31 -18.31 12.37
N ALA A 205 -3.30 -18.61 13.19
CA ALA A 205 -3.47 -19.36 14.44
C ALA A 205 -4.35 -18.64 15.45
N ARG A 206 -4.16 -17.33 15.61
CA ARG A 206 -5.03 -16.49 16.44
C ARG A 206 -6.48 -16.52 15.92
N GLY A 207 -6.67 -16.42 14.60
CA GLY A 207 -7.98 -16.55 13.97
C GLY A 207 -8.63 -17.91 14.26
N ARG A 208 -7.88 -19.02 14.12
CA ARG A 208 -8.36 -20.36 14.48
C ARG A 208 -8.80 -20.43 15.94
N ARG A 209 -8.01 -19.89 16.87
CA ARG A 209 -8.36 -19.87 18.30
C ARG A 209 -9.63 -19.06 18.59
N ILE A 210 -9.81 -17.90 17.97
CA ILE A 210 -11.04 -17.10 18.12
C ILE A 210 -12.25 -17.89 17.64
N ILE A 211 -12.21 -18.45 16.42
CA ILE A 211 -13.32 -19.25 15.89
C ILE A 211 -13.61 -20.44 16.80
N SER A 212 -12.55 -21.13 17.27
CA SER A 212 -12.69 -22.29 18.16
C SER A 212 -13.37 -21.91 19.48
N GLY A 213 -12.99 -20.77 20.08
CA GLY A 213 -13.62 -20.26 21.30
C GLY A 213 -15.12 -19.97 21.13
N GLU A 214 -15.55 -19.51 19.96
CA GLU A 214 -16.97 -19.26 19.68
C GLU A 214 -17.79 -20.55 19.47
N ILE A 215 -17.20 -21.56 18.82
CA ILE A 215 -17.92 -22.77 18.43
C ILE A 215 -17.92 -23.85 19.50
N ILE A 216 -16.92 -23.89 20.39
CA ILE A 216 -16.83 -24.90 21.47
C ILE A 216 -18.10 -24.89 22.33
N PRO A 217 -18.60 -23.74 22.83
CA PRO A 217 -19.84 -23.68 23.61
C PRO A 217 -21.10 -24.06 22.82
N LEU A 218 -21.04 -24.07 21.47
CA LEU A 218 -22.16 -24.40 20.61
C LEU A 218 -22.28 -25.92 20.36
N GLY A 219 -21.18 -26.67 20.57
CA GLY A 219 -21.15 -28.13 20.50
C GLY A 219 -21.67 -28.69 19.18
N ASP A 220 -22.56 -29.67 19.25
CA ASP A 220 -23.12 -30.36 18.08
C ASP A 220 -24.04 -29.49 17.22
N ARG A 221 -24.38 -28.27 17.66
CA ARG A 221 -25.15 -27.36 16.80
C ARG A 221 -24.32 -26.89 15.62
N VAL A 222 -23.00 -26.90 15.70
CA VAL A 222 -22.13 -26.41 14.62
C VAL A 222 -22.08 -27.45 13.51
N LYS A 223 -22.56 -27.07 12.31
CA LYS A 223 -22.67 -27.96 11.15
C LYS A 223 -21.60 -27.71 10.09
N ARG A 224 -21.07 -26.48 10.04
CA ARG A 224 -19.99 -26.11 9.13
C ARG A 224 -19.18 -24.96 9.71
N ILE A 225 -17.89 -24.98 9.45
CA ILE A 225 -16.93 -23.92 9.77
C ILE A 225 -16.13 -23.65 8.50
N HIS A 226 -16.02 -22.38 8.14
CA HIS A 226 -15.23 -21.94 7.01
C HIS A 226 -14.56 -20.62 7.33
N THR A 227 -13.26 -20.70 7.67
CA THR A 227 -12.33 -19.60 7.92
C THR A 227 -12.72 -18.65 9.05
N ASP A 228 -13.69 -17.79 8.80
CA ASP A 228 -14.15 -16.64 9.59
C ASP A 228 -15.67 -16.66 9.81
N GLY A 229 -16.35 -17.73 9.40
CA GLY A 229 -17.76 -17.96 9.65
C GLY A 229 -18.08 -19.42 9.95
N PHE A 230 -19.28 -19.64 10.47
CA PHE A 230 -19.79 -20.97 10.80
C PHE A 230 -21.32 -21.04 10.66
N ILE A 231 -21.85 -22.25 10.49
CA ILE A 231 -23.29 -22.52 10.37
C ILE A 231 -23.71 -23.34 11.58
N ILE A 232 -24.82 -22.95 12.22
CA ILE A 232 -25.42 -23.66 13.35
C ILE A 232 -26.83 -24.14 13.04
N SER A 233 -27.20 -25.32 13.51
CA SER A 233 -28.54 -25.90 13.40
C SER A 233 -29.52 -25.30 14.41
N ASP A 234 -29.64 -23.97 14.41
CA ASP A 234 -30.49 -23.22 15.33
C ASP A 234 -31.43 -22.30 14.53
N LYS A 235 -32.70 -22.29 14.95
CA LYS A 235 -33.81 -21.60 14.29
C LYS A 235 -34.27 -20.37 15.06
N ASN A 236 -33.76 -20.14 16.28
CA ASN A 236 -34.20 -19.00 17.08
C ASN A 236 -33.44 -17.73 16.68
N THR A 237 -33.69 -17.27 15.46
CA THR A 237 -33.07 -16.12 14.84
C THR A 237 -33.15 -14.88 15.73
N GLU A 238 -34.28 -14.64 16.41
CA GLU A 238 -34.45 -13.48 17.29
C GLU A 238 -33.53 -13.53 18.51
N GLN A 239 -33.42 -14.67 19.20
CA GLN A 239 -32.47 -14.84 20.30
C GLN A 239 -31.02 -14.79 19.83
N LEU A 240 -30.73 -15.27 18.62
CA LEU A 240 -29.40 -15.16 18.01
C LEU A 240 -29.08 -13.71 17.66
N ILE A 241 -30.04 -12.94 17.14
CA ILE A 241 -29.89 -11.50 16.88
C ILE A 241 -29.62 -10.78 18.20
N GLU A 242 -30.37 -11.07 19.26
CA GLU A 242 -30.14 -10.46 20.58
C GLU A 242 -28.74 -10.79 21.13
N ARG A 243 -28.30 -12.05 20.93
CA ARG A 243 -26.99 -12.55 21.39
C ARG A 243 -25.81 -11.99 20.58
N TYR A 244 -25.94 -11.88 19.26
CA TYR A 244 -24.83 -11.59 18.35
C TYR A 244 -24.91 -10.23 17.66
N GLU A 245 -26.10 -9.65 17.46
CA GLU A 245 -26.27 -8.34 16.80
C GLU A 245 -26.72 -7.21 17.75
N GLY A 246 -26.98 -7.51 19.03
CA GLY A 246 -27.26 -6.50 20.05
C GLY A 246 -26.16 -5.43 20.10
N VAL A 247 -26.56 -4.15 20.17
CA VAL A 247 -25.67 -2.98 20.08
C VAL A 247 -24.43 -3.15 20.97
N GLY A 248 -23.27 -3.35 20.34
CA GLY A 248 -21.97 -3.45 21.00
C GLY A 248 -21.61 -4.81 21.63
N LYS A 249 -22.40 -5.88 21.42
CA LYS A 249 -22.21 -7.18 22.11
C LYS A 249 -21.37 -8.23 21.36
N SER A 250 -21.31 -8.25 20.02
CA SER A 250 -20.49 -9.22 19.28
C SER A 250 -20.02 -8.71 17.92
N ASP A 251 -18.86 -9.23 17.48
CA ASP A 251 -18.27 -8.97 16.17
C ASP A 251 -18.83 -9.88 15.05
N LEU A 252 -19.65 -10.86 15.43
CA LEU A 252 -20.38 -11.79 14.55
C LEU A 252 -21.67 -11.14 14.06
N LYS A 253 -21.93 -11.23 12.76
CA LYS A 253 -23.24 -10.93 12.18
C LYS A 253 -23.93 -12.21 11.77
N ILE A 254 -25.26 -12.17 11.71
CA ILE A 254 -26.02 -13.22 11.06
C ILE A 254 -26.09 -12.86 9.57
N VAL A 255 -25.66 -13.79 8.72
CA VAL A 255 -25.67 -13.60 7.27
C VAL A 255 -27.02 -13.98 6.70
N LYS A 256 -27.50 -15.16 7.07
CA LYS A 256 -28.78 -15.71 6.62
C LYS A 256 -29.24 -16.85 7.51
N SER A 257 -30.54 -17.11 7.47
CA SER A 257 -31.16 -18.25 8.14
C SER A 257 -32.18 -18.91 7.21
N GLY A 258 -32.30 -20.23 7.25
CA GLY A 258 -33.17 -20.98 6.36
C GLY A 258 -32.85 -22.47 6.30
N PHE A 259 -33.46 -23.18 5.35
CA PHE A 259 -33.17 -24.59 5.14
C PHE A 259 -31.85 -24.74 4.37
N VAL A 260 -30.97 -25.62 4.83
CA VAL A 260 -29.69 -25.91 4.20
C VAL A 260 -29.46 -27.42 4.10
N THR A 261 -28.91 -27.85 2.97
CA THR A 261 -28.34 -29.19 2.78
C THR A 261 -26.83 -29.03 2.66
N ILE A 262 -26.07 -29.58 3.61
CA ILE A 262 -24.60 -29.59 3.68
C ILE A 262 -24.15 -31.02 3.38
N LYS A 263 -23.36 -31.22 2.32
CA LYS A 263 -22.71 -32.51 2.04
C LYS A 263 -21.27 -32.53 2.53
N ASN A 264 -20.58 -31.41 2.35
CA ASN A 264 -19.24 -31.16 2.86
C ASN A 264 -18.98 -29.65 2.88
N VAL A 265 -17.79 -29.24 3.31
CA VAL A 265 -17.39 -27.83 3.42
C VAL A 265 -17.65 -27.01 2.15
N MET A 266 -17.40 -27.59 0.97
CA MET A 266 -17.49 -26.91 -0.33
C MET A 266 -18.84 -27.08 -1.01
N ASN A 267 -19.63 -28.07 -0.58
CA ASN A 267 -20.90 -28.43 -1.21
C ASN A 267 -22.04 -28.25 -0.22
N LEU A 268 -22.68 -27.09 -0.29
CA LEU A 268 -23.88 -26.75 0.46
C LEU A 268 -24.89 -26.02 -0.42
N LYS A 269 -26.19 -26.22 -0.14
CA LYS A 269 -27.28 -25.57 -0.87
C LYS A 269 -28.31 -25.04 0.12
N TRP A 270 -28.66 -23.76 -0.02
CA TRP A 270 -29.72 -23.11 0.76
C TRP A 270 -31.02 -23.08 -0.03
N ILE A 271 -32.15 -23.27 0.66
CA ILE A 271 -33.51 -23.22 0.12
C ILE A 271 -34.37 -22.45 1.13
N ASN A 272 -35.28 -21.59 0.65
CA ASN A 272 -36.21 -20.82 1.50
C ASN A 272 -35.47 -20.10 2.66
N PHE A 273 -34.46 -19.31 2.34
CA PHE A 273 -33.66 -18.58 3.33
C PHE A 273 -33.92 -17.08 3.26
N GLU A 274 -33.75 -16.43 4.40
CA GLU A 274 -33.80 -14.97 4.54
C GLU A 274 -32.38 -14.45 4.77
N GLU A 275 -31.97 -13.46 3.98
CA GLU A 275 -30.74 -12.70 4.25
C GLU A 275 -31.01 -11.66 5.32
N ILE A 276 -30.25 -11.71 6.41
CA ILE A 276 -30.40 -10.78 7.53
C ILE A 276 -29.39 -9.65 7.31
N VAL A 277 -29.89 -8.48 6.95
CA VAL A 277 -29.06 -7.30 6.80
C VAL A 277 -28.98 -6.60 8.15
N SER A 278 -27.81 -6.64 8.81
CA SER A 278 -27.61 -5.99 10.11
C SER A 278 -28.00 -4.49 10.03
N PRO A 279 -28.56 -3.88 11.09
CA PRO A 279 -29.11 -2.50 11.09
C PRO A 279 -28.12 -1.35 10.86
N SER A 280 -26.89 -1.62 10.43
CA SER A 280 -25.88 -0.59 10.10
C SER A 280 -26.14 0.15 8.78
N LEU A 281 -27.31 -0.06 8.17
CA LEU A 281 -27.89 0.81 7.16
C LEU A 281 -29.06 1.59 7.77
N SER A 282 -28.80 2.35 8.85
CA SER A 282 -29.55 3.60 8.95
C SER A 282 -29.21 4.35 7.67
N LYS A 283 -30.24 4.53 6.84
CA LYS A 283 -30.21 5.39 5.68
C LYS A 283 -29.85 6.78 6.20
N SER A 284 -28.55 7.04 6.41
CA SER A 284 -28.09 8.40 6.61
C SER A 284 -28.60 9.15 5.40
N GLY A 285 -29.36 10.21 5.69
CA GLY A 285 -30.17 10.92 4.71
C GLY A 285 -29.37 11.11 3.43
N LYS A 286 -30.01 10.88 2.30
CA LYS A 286 -29.47 11.20 0.98
C LYS A 286 -29.03 12.66 1.01
N SER A 287 -27.79 12.96 1.43
CA SER A 287 -27.17 14.24 1.16
C SER A 287 -27.04 14.27 -0.35
N PRO A 288 -27.77 15.14 -1.06
CA PRO A 288 -27.77 15.17 -2.50
C PRO A 288 -26.52 15.91 -2.97
N ILE A 289 -25.34 15.48 -2.53
CA ILE A 289 -24.14 15.74 -3.33
C ILE A 289 -24.21 14.68 -4.43
N ARG A 290 -25.07 14.95 -5.43
CA ARG A 290 -24.85 14.45 -6.76
C ARG A 290 -23.43 14.87 -7.09
N PHE A 291 -22.53 13.89 -7.24
CA PHE A 291 -21.28 14.13 -7.95
C PHE A 291 -21.71 14.61 -9.33
N ILE A 292 -21.76 15.93 -9.52
CA ILE A 292 -21.92 16.51 -10.83
C ILE A 292 -20.67 16.03 -11.57
N SER A 293 -20.86 15.13 -12.53
CA SER A 293 -19.78 14.77 -13.44
C SER A 293 -19.49 16.02 -14.25
N LEU A 294 -18.54 16.81 -13.76
CA LEU A 294 -18.09 18.00 -14.45
C LEU A 294 -17.42 17.55 -15.76
N PRO A 295 -17.72 18.21 -16.88
CA PRO A 295 -17.01 17.98 -18.13
C PRO A 295 -15.50 18.12 -17.92
N ASN A 296 -14.71 17.40 -18.74
CA ASN A 296 -13.26 17.40 -18.62
C ASN A 296 -12.67 18.80 -18.72
N GLU A 297 -13.29 19.68 -19.51
CA GLU A 297 -12.90 21.08 -19.73
C GLU A 297 -13.02 21.91 -18.44
N ILE A 298 -14.06 21.66 -17.65
CA ILE A 298 -14.28 22.37 -16.39
C ILE A 298 -13.29 21.87 -15.34
N LEU A 299 -13.12 20.56 -15.21
CA LEU A 299 -12.11 19.97 -14.32
C LEU A 299 -10.71 20.44 -14.69
N ASP A 300 -10.40 20.52 -15.99
CA ASP A 300 -9.11 21.01 -16.45
C ASP A 300 -8.87 22.47 -16.05
N ARG A 301 -9.87 23.34 -16.19
CA ARG A 301 -9.78 24.74 -15.72
C ARG A 301 -9.60 24.83 -14.21
N ILE A 302 -10.32 24.03 -13.44
CA ILE A 302 -10.18 23.96 -11.98
C ILE A 302 -8.76 23.53 -11.61
N PHE A 303 -8.24 22.47 -12.24
CA PHE A 303 -6.91 21.97 -11.94
C PHE A 303 -5.84 22.96 -12.40
N GLN A 304 -6.00 23.62 -13.54
CA GLN A 304 -5.09 24.69 -13.96
C GLN A 304 -5.05 25.84 -12.94
N HIS A 305 -6.19 26.20 -12.35
CA HIS A 305 -6.24 27.20 -11.28
C HIS A 305 -5.54 26.70 -10.01
N TYR A 306 -5.86 25.47 -9.57
CA TYR A 306 -5.21 24.80 -8.44
C TYR A 306 -3.69 24.72 -8.61
N ARG A 307 -3.19 24.56 -9.85
CA ARG A 307 -1.77 24.52 -10.19
C ARG A 307 -1.02 25.84 -9.96
N LYS A 308 -1.71 26.98 -10.05
CA LYS A 308 -1.07 28.29 -9.93
C LYS A 308 -0.61 28.56 -8.49
N ASP A 309 -1.26 27.92 -7.53
CA ASP A 309 -0.92 27.98 -6.13
C ASP A 309 0.37 27.16 -5.87
N ARG A 310 1.45 27.86 -5.49
CA ARG A 310 2.78 27.24 -5.30
C ARG A 310 2.84 26.32 -4.08
N ASP A 311 1.92 26.46 -3.13
CA ASP A 311 1.90 25.65 -1.91
C ASP A 311 1.14 24.33 -2.11
N LYS A 312 0.34 24.23 -3.17
CA LYS A 312 -0.52 23.08 -3.43
C LYS A 312 0.14 22.03 -4.32
N LYS A 313 0.29 20.83 -3.78
CA LYS A 313 0.77 19.66 -4.54
C LYS A 313 -0.34 19.11 -5.44
N MET A 314 0.00 18.82 -6.70
CA MET A 314 -0.90 18.21 -7.69
C MET A 314 -1.13 16.71 -7.49
N TYR A 315 -0.19 16.02 -6.85
CA TYR A 315 -0.21 14.57 -6.69
C TYR A 315 -1.50 14.01 -6.05
N PRO A 316 -2.14 14.66 -5.05
CA PRO A 316 -3.41 14.19 -4.50
C PRO A 316 -4.52 14.01 -5.54
N LEU A 317 -4.57 14.87 -6.57
CA LEU A 317 -5.60 14.80 -7.62
C LEU A 317 -5.51 13.52 -8.46
N LEU A 318 -4.33 12.89 -8.52
CA LEU A 318 -4.12 11.62 -9.24
C LEU A 318 -4.87 10.44 -8.61
N PHE A 319 -5.31 10.58 -7.35
CA PHE A 319 -5.86 9.46 -6.57
C PHE A 319 -7.37 9.55 -6.34
N VAL A 320 -8.06 10.56 -6.89
CA VAL A 320 -9.49 10.78 -6.65
C VAL A 320 -10.36 9.83 -7.47
N ASN A 321 -10.24 9.82 -8.80
CA ASN A 321 -10.94 8.89 -9.69
C ASN A 321 -10.21 8.81 -11.05
N LYS A 322 -10.69 7.94 -11.96
CA LYS A 322 -10.08 7.77 -13.28
C LYS A 322 -10.08 9.06 -14.11
N GLN A 323 -11.17 9.83 -14.11
CA GLN A 323 -11.28 11.08 -14.87
C GLN A 323 -10.24 12.11 -14.38
N TRP A 324 -10.17 12.30 -13.07
CA TRP A 324 -9.21 13.19 -12.41
C TRP A 324 -7.78 12.74 -12.66
N TYR A 325 -7.52 11.42 -12.59
CA TYR A 325 -6.21 10.85 -12.90
C TYR A 325 -5.73 11.25 -14.30
N TYR A 326 -6.54 11.09 -15.35
CA TYR A 326 -6.10 11.41 -16.71
C TYR A 326 -5.85 12.92 -16.90
N ILE A 327 -6.71 13.77 -16.35
CA ILE A 327 -6.55 15.23 -16.44
C ILE A 327 -5.33 15.70 -15.62
N ALA A 328 -5.23 15.29 -14.36
CA ALA A 328 -4.14 15.67 -13.47
C ALA A 328 -2.80 15.08 -13.92
N ARG A 329 -2.75 13.84 -14.43
CA ARG A 329 -1.54 13.23 -15.01
C ARG A 329 -1.00 14.14 -16.11
N ARG A 330 -1.82 14.53 -17.07
CA ARG A 330 -1.42 15.41 -18.17
C ARG A 330 -0.81 16.70 -17.65
N LEU A 331 -1.44 17.34 -16.66
CA LEU A 331 -0.95 18.60 -16.07
C LEU A 331 0.38 18.41 -15.31
N VAL A 332 0.53 17.34 -14.53
CA VAL A 332 1.78 17.03 -13.81
C VAL A 332 2.94 16.83 -14.79
N TRP A 333 2.72 16.13 -15.90
CA TRP A 333 3.76 15.88 -16.91
C TRP A 333 4.17 17.13 -17.69
N GLN A 334 3.32 18.17 -17.78
CA GLN A 334 3.66 19.38 -18.53
C GLN A 334 4.83 20.19 -17.97
N ARG A 335 5.08 20.15 -16.65
CA ARG A 335 6.24 20.85 -16.06
C ARG A 335 6.90 19.98 -15.02
N ILE A 336 8.13 19.59 -15.29
CA ILE A 336 8.91 18.69 -14.44
C ILE A 336 10.07 19.47 -13.85
N SER A 337 10.26 19.33 -12.54
CA SER A 337 11.42 19.87 -11.84
C SER A 337 12.34 18.73 -11.45
N LEU A 338 13.59 18.79 -11.89
CA LEU A 338 14.63 17.80 -11.71
C LEU A 338 15.76 18.38 -10.85
N THR A 339 15.93 17.83 -9.65
CA THR A 339 17.17 17.93 -8.88
C THR A 339 18.18 16.88 -9.34
N ALA A 340 19.45 17.01 -8.92
CA ALA A 340 20.54 16.05 -9.21
C ALA A 340 20.10 14.57 -9.21
N ILE A 341 19.54 14.11 -8.09
CA ILE A 341 19.17 12.70 -7.89
C ILE A 341 17.97 12.32 -8.76
N SER A 342 16.98 13.21 -8.87
CA SER A 342 15.79 12.94 -9.67
C SER A 342 16.08 12.97 -11.18
N GLY A 343 17.01 13.79 -11.64
CA GLY A 343 17.48 13.84 -13.03
C GLY A 343 18.08 12.50 -13.47
N ILE A 344 19.00 11.92 -12.67
CA ILE A 344 19.61 10.61 -12.96
C ILE A 344 18.54 9.51 -13.03
N LYS A 345 17.59 9.52 -12.10
CA LYS A 345 16.50 8.52 -12.09
C LYS A 345 15.62 8.68 -13.32
N PHE A 346 15.35 9.92 -13.70
CA PHE A 346 14.55 10.24 -14.88
C PHE A 346 15.26 9.78 -16.17
N THR A 347 16.55 10.03 -16.31
CA THR A 347 17.32 9.64 -17.52
C THR A 347 17.50 8.13 -17.64
N LYS A 348 17.78 7.44 -16.52
CA LYS A 348 17.78 5.97 -16.47
C LYS A 348 16.42 5.36 -16.84
N ALA A 349 15.33 6.10 -16.66
CA ALA A 349 14.01 5.66 -17.10
C ALA A 349 13.80 5.86 -18.61
N LEU A 350 14.46 6.84 -19.22
CA LEU A 350 14.42 7.10 -20.67
C LEU A 350 15.29 6.12 -21.47
N SER A 351 16.44 5.69 -20.93
CA SER A 351 17.39 4.81 -21.64
C SER A 351 16.96 3.35 -21.74
N LYS A 352 15.92 2.93 -21.00
CA LYS A 352 15.40 1.56 -21.02
C LYS A 352 14.33 1.38 -22.11
N ASN A 353 14.72 1.45 -23.39
CA ASN A 353 13.98 0.99 -24.59
C ASN A 353 12.48 1.33 -24.76
N THR A 354 11.94 2.23 -23.95
CA THR A 354 10.60 2.79 -24.13
C THR A 354 10.74 4.29 -23.99
N LYS A 355 10.69 5.04 -25.10
CA LYS A 355 10.35 6.48 -25.04
C LYS A 355 8.95 6.54 -24.44
N PRO A 356 8.75 7.03 -23.20
CA PRO A 356 7.43 7.06 -22.63
C PRO A 356 6.57 8.02 -23.45
N ASP A 357 5.38 7.62 -23.90
CA ASP A 357 4.42 8.52 -24.56
C ASP A 357 4.15 9.81 -23.77
N ALA A 358 4.40 9.75 -22.45
CA ALA A 358 4.32 10.89 -21.55
C ALA A 358 5.31 12.01 -21.86
N CYS A 359 6.47 11.73 -22.48
CA CYS A 359 7.46 12.76 -22.82
C CYS A 359 6.96 13.73 -23.90
N ALA A 360 6.05 13.30 -24.79
CA ALA A 360 5.38 14.20 -25.72
C ALA A 360 4.47 15.22 -25.02
N GLN A 361 4.09 14.99 -23.77
CA GLN A 361 3.25 15.89 -22.97
C GLN A 361 4.08 16.89 -22.16
N VAL A 362 5.41 16.75 -22.13
CA VAL A 362 6.31 17.64 -21.40
C VAL A 362 6.47 18.93 -22.17
N LEU A 363 6.07 20.04 -21.54
CA LEU A 363 6.20 21.39 -22.10
C LEU A 363 7.29 22.20 -21.40
N GLY A 364 7.75 21.72 -20.24
CA GLY A 364 8.59 22.50 -19.35
C GLY A 364 9.52 21.65 -18.50
N LEU A 365 10.81 21.99 -18.49
CA LEU A 365 11.82 21.35 -17.67
C LEU A 365 12.57 22.38 -16.83
N LYS A 366 12.72 22.08 -15.54
CA LYS A 366 13.48 22.89 -14.59
C LYS A 366 14.55 22.05 -13.92
N PHE A 367 15.79 22.49 -13.94
CA PHE A 367 16.92 21.85 -13.28
C PHE A 367 17.34 22.67 -12.06
N ILE A 368 17.48 22.03 -10.89
CA ILE A 368 17.80 22.70 -9.61
C ILE A 368 19.04 22.07 -8.95
N GLY A 369 19.99 22.90 -8.52
CA GLY A 369 21.03 22.57 -7.54
C GLY A 369 22.43 22.28 -8.11
N GLU A 370 23.40 22.02 -7.22
CA GLU A 370 24.77 21.64 -7.59
C GLU A 370 24.83 20.13 -7.90
N ILE A 371 25.31 19.78 -9.10
CA ILE A 371 25.43 18.37 -9.54
C ILE A 371 26.91 17.99 -9.59
N ASN A 372 27.27 16.97 -8.81
CA ASN A 372 28.64 16.42 -8.72
C ASN A 372 28.96 15.34 -9.77
N ILE A 373 28.06 15.08 -10.72
CA ILE A 373 28.17 14.02 -11.75
C ILE A 373 28.47 14.68 -13.10
N GLU A 374 28.94 13.93 -14.11
CA GLU A 374 29.10 14.37 -15.51
C GLU A 374 27.75 14.70 -16.17
N PRO A 375 27.36 15.98 -16.37
CA PRO A 375 25.98 16.36 -16.68
C PRO A 375 25.60 16.39 -18.16
N ASP A 376 26.58 16.42 -19.05
CA ASP A 376 26.34 16.79 -20.46
C ASP A 376 25.52 15.73 -21.21
N VAL A 377 25.71 14.46 -20.87
CA VAL A 377 25.06 13.34 -21.58
C VAL A 377 23.56 13.28 -21.28
N TYR A 378 23.17 13.46 -20.02
CA TYR A 378 21.79 13.18 -19.61
C TYR A 378 20.81 14.32 -19.96
N ILE A 379 21.25 15.57 -20.00
CA ILE A 379 20.36 16.71 -20.31
C ILE A 379 19.95 16.66 -21.78
N SER A 380 20.90 16.37 -22.69
CA SER A 380 20.59 16.21 -24.13
C SER A 380 19.62 15.04 -24.36
N GLU A 381 19.83 13.90 -23.70
CA GLU A 381 18.90 12.76 -23.79
C GLU A 381 17.49 13.12 -23.32
N VAL A 382 17.36 13.89 -22.25
CA VAL A 382 16.06 14.34 -21.71
C VAL A 382 15.37 15.32 -22.67
N CYS A 383 16.11 16.28 -23.20
CA CYS A 383 15.58 17.24 -24.18
C CYS A 383 15.15 16.54 -25.48
N LYS A 384 15.95 15.59 -26.00
CA LYS A 384 15.60 14.74 -27.16
C LYS A 384 14.33 13.92 -26.93
N ALA A 385 14.10 13.47 -25.71
CA ALA A 385 12.90 12.72 -25.38
C ALA A 385 11.64 13.61 -25.36
N CYS A 386 11.78 14.93 -25.18
CA CYS A 386 10.67 15.87 -24.99
C CYS A 386 10.50 16.81 -26.20
N PRO A 387 9.90 16.36 -27.32
CA PRO A 387 9.86 17.12 -28.58
C PRO A 387 9.04 18.42 -28.54
N ASN A 388 8.13 18.54 -27.57
CA ASN A 388 7.22 19.68 -27.42
C ASN A 388 7.67 20.66 -26.33
N LEU A 389 8.95 20.65 -25.96
CA LEU A 389 9.48 21.50 -24.91
C LEU A 389 9.37 23.00 -25.30
N GLN A 390 8.69 23.78 -24.47
CA GLN A 390 8.47 25.22 -24.65
C GLN A 390 9.17 26.07 -23.58
N TRP A 391 9.50 25.48 -22.43
CA TRP A 391 10.18 26.16 -21.35
C TRP A 391 11.34 25.32 -20.79
N LEU A 392 12.48 25.97 -20.60
CA LEU A 392 13.67 25.37 -20.02
C LEU A 392 14.27 26.30 -18.97
N SER A 393 14.56 25.76 -17.79
CA SER A 393 15.03 26.54 -16.65
C SER A 393 16.20 25.84 -15.95
N PHE A 394 17.22 26.61 -15.64
CA PHE A 394 18.40 26.20 -14.89
C PHE A 394 18.54 27.13 -13.68
N GLU A 395 18.34 26.61 -12.47
CA GLU A 395 18.42 27.38 -11.22
C GLU A 395 19.48 26.85 -10.27
N ASN A 396 20.37 27.74 -9.81
CA ASN A 396 21.53 27.40 -8.96
C ASN A 396 22.27 26.18 -9.49
N SER A 397 22.29 26.08 -10.82
CA SER A 397 22.84 24.98 -11.55
C SER A 397 24.34 25.16 -11.47
N GLY A 398 24.98 24.49 -10.50
CA GLY A 398 26.41 24.60 -10.26
C GLY A 398 27.22 24.46 -11.55
N SER A 399 28.48 24.87 -11.51
CA SER A 399 29.39 25.02 -12.66
C SER A 399 29.50 23.81 -13.61
N ARG A 400 28.92 22.65 -13.29
CA ARG A 400 28.99 21.44 -14.13
C ARG A 400 27.77 21.22 -15.03
N ILE A 401 26.56 21.68 -14.66
CA ILE A 401 25.32 21.33 -15.39
C ILE A 401 25.22 22.03 -16.73
N LEU A 402 25.52 23.33 -16.75
CA LEU A 402 25.32 24.19 -17.91
C LEU A 402 26.66 24.84 -18.29
N ASN A 403 27.14 24.52 -19.48
CA ASN A 403 28.36 25.05 -20.08
C ASN A 403 28.06 25.50 -21.53
N ASN A 404 29.00 26.17 -22.20
CA ASN A 404 28.74 26.70 -23.54
C ASN A 404 28.38 25.60 -24.55
N LYS A 405 29.11 24.48 -24.56
CA LYS A 405 28.92 23.39 -25.53
C LYS A 405 27.56 22.71 -25.35
N ASN A 406 27.20 22.41 -24.10
CA ASN A 406 25.92 21.76 -23.82
C ASN A 406 24.74 22.71 -24.04
N LEU A 407 24.86 24.01 -23.74
CA LEU A 407 23.82 24.99 -24.01
C LEU A 407 23.55 25.07 -25.52
N GLU A 408 24.61 25.18 -26.33
CA GLU A 408 24.46 25.25 -27.79
C GLU A 408 23.78 23.99 -28.35
N ALA A 409 24.21 22.79 -27.92
CA ALA A 409 23.60 21.53 -28.34
C ALA A 409 22.12 21.41 -27.92
N LEU A 410 21.79 21.80 -26.69
CA LEU A 410 20.41 21.74 -26.17
C LEU A 410 19.47 22.67 -26.91
N LEU A 411 19.94 23.88 -27.23
CA LEU A 411 19.16 24.88 -27.96
C LEU A 411 18.87 24.44 -29.40
N ALA A 412 19.85 23.81 -30.06
CA ALA A 412 19.66 23.22 -31.38
C ALA A 412 18.66 22.05 -31.38
N GLU A 413 18.56 21.31 -30.28
CA GLU A 413 17.68 20.14 -30.14
C GLU A 413 16.25 20.49 -29.68
N CYS A 414 15.98 21.75 -29.30
CA CYS A 414 14.68 22.20 -28.77
C CYS A 414 14.03 23.28 -29.68
N PRO A 415 13.57 22.94 -30.90
CA PRO A 415 13.12 23.92 -31.89
C PRO A 415 11.80 24.64 -31.52
N ASN A 416 11.08 24.17 -30.51
CA ASN A 416 9.81 24.74 -30.03
C ASN A 416 9.98 25.57 -28.75
N LEU A 417 11.22 25.79 -28.30
CA LEU A 417 11.51 26.45 -27.04
C LEU A 417 11.15 27.94 -27.12
N LYS A 418 10.26 28.40 -26.23
CA LYS A 418 9.75 29.78 -26.18
C LYS A 418 10.34 30.59 -25.04
N ARG A 419 10.76 29.92 -23.96
CA ARG A 419 11.34 30.57 -22.78
C ARG A 419 12.54 29.82 -22.23
N LEU A 420 13.62 30.55 -21.98
CA LEU A 420 14.83 30.06 -21.34
C LEU A 420 15.10 30.87 -20.06
N THR A 421 15.31 30.19 -18.94
CA THR A 421 15.69 30.81 -17.67
C THR A 421 17.05 30.26 -17.24
N ILE A 422 18.03 31.12 -16.98
CA ILE A 422 19.34 30.75 -16.45
C ILE A 422 19.65 31.61 -15.22
N ARG A 423 19.72 30.97 -14.04
CA ARG A 423 20.02 31.62 -12.77
C ARG A 423 21.28 31.04 -12.13
N GLY A 424 22.22 31.90 -11.74
CA GLY A 424 23.41 31.53 -10.97
C GLY A 424 24.54 30.86 -11.76
N SER A 425 24.57 31.00 -13.09
CA SER A 425 25.60 30.33 -13.91
C SER A 425 26.96 31.03 -13.86
N ARG A 426 28.04 30.23 -13.73
CA ARG A 426 29.44 30.72 -13.71
C ARG A 426 30.24 30.39 -14.98
N ARG A 427 29.69 29.60 -15.91
CA ARG A 427 30.44 29.05 -17.07
C ARG A 427 29.88 29.41 -18.43
N ILE A 428 28.72 30.06 -18.49
CA ILE A 428 28.24 30.64 -19.74
C ILE A 428 29.07 31.87 -20.06
N SER A 429 29.66 31.88 -21.25
CA SER A 429 30.43 33.01 -21.76
C SER A 429 29.51 34.01 -22.49
N PRO A 430 29.90 35.29 -22.56
CA PRO A 430 29.18 36.29 -23.35
C PRO A 430 28.96 35.85 -24.80
N LYS A 431 29.98 35.26 -25.41
CA LYS A 431 29.91 34.76 -26.79
C LYS A 431 28.85 33.66 -26.97
N ALA A 432 28.75 32.72 -26.03
CA ALA A 432 27.73 31.68 -26.10
C ALA A 432 26.32 32.24 -25.85
N PHE A 433 26.19 33.21 -24.94
CA PHE A 433 24.92 33.90 -24.69
C PHE A 433 24.40 34.66 -25.91
N LEU A 434 25.28 35.39 -26.61
CA LEU A 434 24.92 36.16 -27.80
C LEU A 434 24.47 35.27 -28.98
N LYS A 435 24.88 34.00 -29.03
CA LYS A 435 24.47 33.03 -30.07
C LYS A 435 23.09 32.40 -29.84
N ILE A 436 22.51 32.52 -28.65
CA ILE A 436 21.23 31.87 -28.31
C ILE A 436 20.12 32.13 -29.35
N PRO A 437 19.92 33.37 -29.86
CA PRO A 437 18.87 33.67 -30.83
C PRO A 437 19.04 32.95 -32.16
N GLU A 438 20.28 32.71 -32.59
CA GLU A 438 20.60 32.01 -33.84
C GLU A 438 20.27 30.51 -33.74
N LEU A 439 20.47 29.93 -32.55
CA LEU A 439 20.28 28.49 -32.30
C LEU A 439 18.83 28.11 -32.03
N THR A 440 18.01 29.05 -31.54
CA THR A 440 16.60 28.81 -31.22
C THR A 440 15.73 30.00 -31.65
N PRO A 441 15.32 30.07 -32.92
CA PRO A 441 14.53 31.18 -33.45
C PRO A 441 13.12 31.31 -32.83
N SER A 442 12.60 30.25 -32.22
CA SER A 442 11.29 30.24 -31.55
C SER A 442 11.28 30.96 -30.19
N LEU A 443 12.46 31.36 -29.70
CA LEU A 443 12.63 31.89 -28.35
C LEU A 443 12.08 33.32 -28.24
N GLY A 444 11.08 33.51 -27.39
CA GLY A 444 10.46 34.82 -27.18
C GLY A 444 10.81 35.46 -25.83
N THR A 445 11.38 34.71 -24.89
CA THR A 445 11.72 35.22 -23.56
C THR A 445 13.00 34.58 -23.03
N ILE A 446 13.91 35.42 -22.55
CA ILE A 446 15.12 34.98 -21.83
C ILE A 446 15.13 35.64 -20.47
N GLU A 447 15.38 34.86 -19.43
CA GLU A 447 15.53 35.33 -18.07
C GLU A 447 16.92 34.97 -17.56
N ILE A 448 17.69 35.98 -17.17
CA ILE A 448 19.09 35.84 -16.72
C ILE A 448 19.21 36.49 -15.33
N ARG A 449 19.69 35.73 -14.35
CA ARG A 449 19.95 36.25 -12.99
C ARG A 449 21.25 35.68 -12.42
N GLY A 450 22.00 36.47 -11.66
CA GLY A 450 23.19 36.00 -10.93
C GLY A 450 24.26 35.30 -11.78
N CYS A 451 24.35 35.64 -13.08
CA CYS A 451 25.31 35.03 -14.00
C CYS A 451 26.59 35.88 -14.06
N LEU A 452 27.63 35.48 -13.32
CA LEU A 452 28.83 36.30 -13.04
C LEU A 452 29.56 36.84 -14.29
N ARG A 453 29.48 36.13 -15.42
CA ARG A 453 30.19 36.48 -16.66
C ARG A 453 29.35 37.33 -17.63
N ILE A 454 28.06 37.53 -17.36
CA ILE A 454 27.14 38.27 -18.23
C ILE A 454 26.87 39.62 -17.57
N GLY A 455 27.69 40.61 -17.92
CA GLY A 455 27.58 41.98 -17.43
C GLY A 455 26.42 42.75 -18.06
N LYS A 456 26.08 43.90 -17.46
CA LYS A 456 25.01 44.79 -17.94
C LYS A 456 25.22 45.23 -19.39
N ASN A 457 26.45 45.50 -19.80
CA ASN A 457 26.80 45.85 -21.18
C ASN A 457 26.36 44.78 -22.19
N ILE A 458 26.66 43.51 -21.91
CA ILE A 458 26.29 42.38 -22.77
C ILE A 458 24.77 42.23 -22.86
N LEU A 459 24.06 42.46 -21.76
CA LEU A 459 22.59 42.40 -21.72
C LEU A 459 21.96 43.51 -22.56
N SER A 460 22.50 44.73 -22.47
CA SER A 460 22.07 45.86 -23.30
C SER A 460 22.33 45.60 -24.78
N ASP A 461 23.53 45.14 -25.14
CA ASP A 461 23.88 44.80 -26.52
C ASP A 461 22.95 43.72 -27.06
N PHE A 462 22.74 42.66 -26.30
CA PHE A 462 21.84 41.57 -26.66
C PHE A 462 20.42 42.07 -26.98
N GLN A 463 19.85 42.93 -26.12
CA GLN A 463 18.50 43.45 -26.30
C GLN A 463 18.40 44.38 -27.51
N ASN A 464 19.44 45.18 -27.78
CA ASN A 464 19.52 46.04 -28.96
C ASN A 464 19.54 45.23 -30.26
N PHE A 465 20.32 44.15 -30.32
CA PHE A 465 20.38 43.27 -31.50
C PHE A 465 19.15 42.36 -31.65
N ASN A 466 18.42 42.08 -30.56
CA ASN A 466 17.31 41.13 -30.54
C ASN A 466 16.03 41.74 -29.93
N PRO A 467 15.45 42.80 -30.53
CA PRO A 467 14.34 43.55 -29.94
C PRO A 467 13.05 42.72 -29.78
N LYS A 468 12.92 41.60 -30.51
CA LYS A 468 11.77 40.68 -30.43
C LYS A 468 11.82 39.74 -29.23
N ILE A 469 12.99 39.56 -28.62
CA ILE A 469 13.17 38.70 -27.46
C ILE A 469 12.97 39.55 -26.21
N LYS A 470 12.04 39.15 -25.34
CA LYS A 470 11.85 39.79 -24.05
C LYS A 470 12.95 39.32 -23.08
N LEU A 471 13.90 40.19 -22.77
CA LEU A 471 14.88 39.95 -21.71
C LEU A 471 14.32 40.35 -20.34
N ILE A 472 14.42 39.44 -19.37
CA ILE A 472 14.02 39.67 -17.98
C ILE A 472 15.28 39.60 -17.12
N ILE A 473 15.57 40.71 -16.45
CA ILE A 473 16.69 40.88 -15.53
C ILE A 473 16.05 41.31 -14.20
N GLU A 474 15.86 40.38 -13.26
CA GLU A 474 15.47 40.77 -11.90
C GLU A 474 16.70 41.40 -11.23
N SER A 475 16.57 42.65 -10.77
CA SER A 475 17.53 43.27 -9.86
C SER A 475 17.53 42.51 -8.53
N ASP A 476 18.71 42.30 -7.96
CA ASP A 476 18.85 41.73 -6.62
C ASP A 476 18.39 42.75 -5.57
N GLU A 477 17.07 42.86 -5.37
CA GLU A 477 16.46 43.42 -4.17
C GLU A 477 15.25 42.54 -3.79
N GLU A 478 15.51 41.56 -2.93
CA GLU A 478 14.73 41.17 -1.73
C GLU A 478 15.48 40.07 -0.97
#